data_AF-A0A7S0U2L6-F1
#
_entry.id   AF-A0A7S0U2L6-F1
#
_cell.length_a   1.000
_cell.length_b   1.000
_cell.length_c   1.000
_cell.angle_alpha   90.00
_cell.angle_beta   90.00
_cell.angle_gamma   90.00
#
_symmetry.space_group_name_H-M   'P 1'
#
loop_
_entity.id
_entity.type
_entity.pdbx_description
1 polymer ?
#
loop_
_entity_poly.entity_id
_entity_poly.type
_entity_poly.pdbx_seq_one_letter_code
_entity_poly.pdbx_strand_id
1 'polypeptide(L)'
;GGKMRALKLHEIEQQIEYIIADADKNPAKDNECVAALTGWNRSRWAEAREEFFWEGKNKSALRTIEKASFVMILEHRTPTDKQAMAKTLIHGDGKTVWFDKSFNFFVFPDGKAGLNAEHSYADALTVAHMWEWVMTGDRKE
;
A
#
# COMPACT_ATOMS: atom_id res chain seq x y z
N GLY A 1 -0.65 -25.89 13.41
CA GLY A 1 -0.52 -24.89 12.33
C GLY A 1 -1.69 -25.07 11.38
N GLY A 2 -2.63 -24.12 11.36
CA GLY A 2 -3.78 -24.20 10.46
C GLY A 2 -3.34 -23.98 9.01
N LYS A 3 -3.88 -24.76 8.07
CA LYS A 3 -3.70 -24.50 6.63
C LYS A 3 -4.23 -23.10 6.33
N MET A 4 -3.38 -22.20 5.84
CA MET A 4 -3.84 -20.96 5.22
C MET A 4 -4.57 -21.33 3.93
N ARG A 5 -5.80 -20.84 3.79
CA ARG A 5 -6.61 -20.92 2.57
C ARG A 5 -6.70 -19.52 1.99
N ALA A 6 -6.64 -19.38 0.66
CA ALA A 6 -6.99 -18.13 0.01
C ALA A 6 -8.45 -17.74 0.32
N LEU A 7 -8.68 -16.47 0.63
CA LEU A 7 -10.02 -15.92 0.78
C LEU A 7 -10.75 -15.96 -0.57
N LYS A 8 -12.06 -16.21 -0.54
CA LYS A 8 -12.94 -16.06 -1.69
C LYS A 8 -13.14 -14.57 -1.97
N LEU A 9 -13.59 -14.25 -3.19
CA LEU A 9 -13.81 -12.86 -3.61
C LEU A 9 -14.71 -12.07 -2.64
N HIS A 10 -15.88 -12.62 -2.27
CA HIS A 10 -16.79 -11.96 -1.33
C HIS A 10 -16.20 -11.79 0.07
N GLU A 11 -15.29 -12.67 0.49
CA GLU A 11 -14.61 -12.54 1.79
C GLU A 11 -13.64 -11.35 1.74
N ILE A 12 -12.92 -11.17 0.61
CA ILE A 12 -12.04 -10.02 0.39
C ILE A 12 -12.84 -8.72 0.30
N GLU A 13 -13.93 -8.71 -0.47
CA GLU A 13 -14.85 -7.59 -0.61
C GLU A 13 -15.35 -7.13 0.77
N GLN A 14 -15.85 -8.05 1.59
CA GLN A 14 -16.28 -7.74 2.96
C GLN A 14 -15.17 -7.15 3.82
N GLN A 15 -13.91 -7.61 3.68
CA GLN A 15 -12.79 -7.00 4.43
C GLN A 15 -12.49 -5.59 3.95
N ILE A 16 -12.54 -5.34 2.63
CA ILE A 16 -12.31 -4.01 2.06
C ILE A 16 -13.42 -3.05 2.50
N GLU A 17 -14.68 -3.46 2.42
CA GLU A 17 -15.83 -2.67 2.89
C GLU A 17 -15.71 -2.34 4.39
N TYR A 18 -15.30 -3.31 5.21
CA TYR A 18 -15.04 -3.09 6.63
C TYR A 18 -13.95 -2.04 6.86
N ILE A 19 -12.83 -2.12 6.13
CA ILE A 19 -11.72 -1.17 6.24
C ILE A 19 -12.17 0.25 5.88
N ILE A 20 -12.95 0.40 4.80
CA ILE A 20 -13.50 1.70 4.37
C ILE A 20 -14.41 2.28 5.48
N ALA A 21 -15.35 1.47 5.98
CA ALA A 21 -16.28 1.91 7.02
C ALA A 21 -15.58 2.27 8.35
N ASP A 22 -14.52 1.53 8.71
CA ASP A 22 -13.73 1.82 9.91
C ASP A 22 -12.91 3.12 9.76
N ALA A 23 -12.31 3.35 8.59
CA ALA A 23 -11.57 4.57 8.28
C ALA A 23 -12.47 5.82 8.29
N ASP A 24 -13.68 5.72 7.72
CA ASP A 24 -14.67 6.80 7.75
C ASP A 24 -15.14 7.12 9.17
N LYS A 25 -15.30 6.09 10.01
CA LYS A 25 -15.71 6.24 11.41
C LYS A 25 -14.58 6.78 12.30
N ASN A 26 -13.33 6.42 11.99
CA ASN A 26 -12.14 6.73 12.78
C ASN A 26 -11.08 7.43 11.93
N PRO A 27 -11.32 8.68 11.49
CA PRO A 27 -10.35 9.40 10.67
C PRO A 27 -9.05 9.61 11.44
N ALA A 28 -7.93 9.32 10.79
CA ALA A 28 -6.59 9.52 11.35
C ALA A 28 -6.35 11.01 11.64
N LYS A 29 -5.68 11.31 12.75
CA LYS A 29 -5.27 12.69 13.05
C LYS A 29 -4.09 13.10 12.17
N ASP A 30 -3.91 14.40 11.97
CA ASP A 30 -2.82 14.92 11.12
C ASP A 30 -1.41 14.47 11.55
N ASN A 31 -1.21 14.18 12.84
CA ASN A 31 0.06 13.71 13.39
C ASN A 31 0.21 12.17 13.41
N GLU A 32 -0.77 11.42 12.91
CA GLU A 32 -0.77 9.94 12.89
C GLU A 32 -0.31 9.38 11.54
N CYS A 33 0.74 9.99 10.96
CA CYS A 33 1.23 9.68 9.61
C CYS A 33 2.49 8.80 9.64
N VAL A 34 2.40 7.58 10.20
CA VAL A 34 3.57 6.70 10.38
C VAL A 34 4.24 6.35 9.05
N ALA A 35 3.48 6.16 7.97
CA ALA A 35 4.03 5.82 6.67
C ALA A 35 4.91 6.94 6.08
N ALA A 36 4.67 8.20 6.46
CA ALA A 36 5.49 9.35 6.03
C ALA A 36 6.97 9.19 6.42
N LEU A 37 7.27 8.47 7.51
CA LEU A 37 8.63 8.20 7.96
C LEU A 37 9.45 7.43 6.90
N THR A 38 8.80 6.59 6.09
CA THR A 38 9.45 5.84 5.01
C THR A 38 9.90 6.72 3.84
N GLY A 39 9.37 7.95 3.74
CA GLY A 39 9.80 8.95 2.75
C GLY A 39 10.98 9.82 3.20
N TRP A 40 11.47 9.64 4.43
CA TRP A 40 12.61 10.42 4.94
C TRP A 40 13.94 9.98 4.34
N ASN A 41 14.98 10.77 4.62
CA ASN A 41 16.36 10.33 4.40
C ASN A 41 16.59 8.96 5.08
N ARG A 42 17.21 8.02 4.35
CA ARG A 42 17.37 6.62 4.79
C ARG A 42 18.03 6.48 6.16
N SER A 43 19.01 7.31 6.49
CA SER A 43 19.66 7.28 7.80
C SER A 43 18.71 7.71 8.91
N ARG A 44 17.94 8.78 8.70
CA ARG A 44 16.94 9.26 9.68
C ARG A 44 15.81 8.25 9.87
N TRP A 45 15.36 7.61 8.80
CA TRP A 45 14.36 6.55 8.92
C TRP A 45 14.92 5.35 9.68
N ALA A 46 16.16 4.93 9.42
CA ALA A 46 16.80 3.86 10.17
C ALA A 46 16.90 4.16 11.68
N GLU A 47 17.32 5.38 12.05
CA GLU A 47 17.35 5.86 13.44
C GLU A 47 15.96 5.79 14.09
N ALA A 48 14.93 6.35 13.44
CA ALA A 48 13.56 6.30 13.95
C ALA A 48 13.02 4.87 14.07
N ARG A 49 13.40 3.97 13.15
CA ARG A 49 13.02 2.55 13.18
C ARG A 49 13.65 1.84 14.39
N GLU A 50 14.91 2.12 14.69
CA GLU A 50 15.59 1.59 15.88
C GLU A 50 15.02 2.17 17.18
N GLU A 51 14.71 3.46 17.22
CA GLU A 51 14.21 4.11 18.44
C GLU A 51 12.76 3.69 18.75
N PHE A 52 11.86 3.73 17.77
CA PHE A 52 10.42 3.61 18.00
C PHE A 52 9.82 2.24 17.63
N PHE A 53 10.54 1.40 16.88
CA PHE A 53 10.03 0.12 16.36
C PHE A 53 10.88 -1.09 16.75
N TRP A 54 11.87 -0.93 17.63
CA TRP A 54 12.72 -2.04 18.06
C TRP A 54 12.01 -3.10 18.92
N GLU A 55 10.98 -2.71 19.68
CA GLU A 55 10.26 -3.62 20.57
C GLU A 55 8.75 -3.32 20.69
N GLY A 56 8.05 -4.17 21.44
CA GLY A 56 6.64 -4.00 21.76
C GLY A 56 5.70 -4.06 20.55
N LYS A 57 4.59 -3.31 20.65
CA LYS A 57 3.51 -3.31 19.65
C LYS A 57 3.96 -2.77 18.30
N ASN A 58 4.81 -1.73 18.30
CA ASN A 58 5.32 -1.10 17.08
C ASN A 58 6.17 -2.08 16.27
N LYS A 59 7.05 -2.86 16.92
CA LYS A 59 7.81 -3.93 16.25
C LYS A 59 6.89 -4.96 15.58
N SER A 60 5.84 -5.40 16.28
CA SER A 60 4.89 -6.38 15.73
C SER A 60 4.09 -5.82 14.56
N ALA A 61 3.64 -4.57 14.66
CA ALA A 61 2.91 -3.88 13.60
C ALA A 61 3.81 -3.70 12.36
N LEU A 62 5.03 -3.20 12.54
CA LEU A 62 6.00 -3.05 11.47
C LEU A 62 6.32 -4.39 10.80
N ARG A 63 6.56 -5.45 11.58
CA ARG A 63 6.78 -6.79 11.05
C ARG A 63 5.59 -7.32 10.24
N THR A 64 4.38 -6.92 10.58
CA THR A 64 3.17 -7.28 9.80
C THR A 64 3.19 -6.60 8.43
N ILE A 65 3.54 -5.31 8.38
CA ILE A 65 3.70 -4.55 7.13
C ILE A 65 4.82 -5.14 6.27
N GLU A 66 5.98 -5.41 6.88
CA GLU A 66 7.14 -6.00 6.20
C GLU A 66 6.80 -7.37 5.58
N LYS A 67 6.00 -8.19 6.26
CA LYS A 67 5.59 -9.53 5.80
C LYS A 67 4.39 -9.56 4.86
N ALA A 68 3.61 -8.49 4.75
CA ALA A 68 2.49 -8.42 3.81
C ALA A 68 2.98 -8.68 2.36
N SER A 69 2.12 -9.13 1.46
CA SER A 69 2.53 -9.30 0.05
C SER A 69 2.77 -7.96 -0.64
N PHE A 70 1.91 -6.98 -0.38
CA PHE A 70 1.97 -5.60 -0.87
C PHE A 70 1.14 -4.71 0.04
N VAL A 71 1.16 -3.40 -0.18
CA VAL A 71 0.27 -2.43 0.50
C VAL A 71 -0.80 -1.99 -0.50
N MET A 72 -2.06 -1.99 -0.09
CA MET A 72 -3.17 -1.46 -0.88
C MET A 72 -3.57 -0.09 -0.32
N ILE A 73 -3.69 0.91 -1.18
CA ILE A 73 -4.10 2.27 -0.85
C ILE A 73 -5.44 2.53 -1.54
N LEU A 74 -6.48 2.70 -0.72
CA LEU A 74 -7.82 3.05 -1.18
C LEU A 74 -7.94 4.57 -1.19
N GLU A 75 -7.95 5.16 -2.38
CA GLU A 75 -8.02 6.61 -2.54
C GLU A 75 -9.45 7.13 -2.35
N HIS A 76 -9.57 8.30 -1.74
CA HIS A 76 -10.86 8.97 -1.49
C HIS A 76 -11.19 10.01 -2.56
N ARG A 77 -10.22 10.38 -3.41
CA ARG A 77 -10.38 11.38 -4.48
C ARG A 77 -10.14 10.76 -5.84
N THR A 78 -11.08 10.98 -6.74
CA THR A 78 -10.90 10.70 -8.17
C THR A 78 -9.97 11.75 -8.78
N PRO A 79 -8.86 11.35 -9.45
CA PRO A 79 -7.99 12.30 -10.13
C PRO A 79 -8.71 13.00 -11.28
N THR A 80 -8.48 14.30 -11.46
CA THR A 80 -9.12 15.11 -12.51
C THR A 80 -8.64 14.75 -13.91
N ASP A 81 -7.39 14.31 -14.03
CA ASP A 81 -6.74 13.97 -15.29
C ASP A 81 -5.57 12.98 -15.04
N LYS A 82 -4.90 12.58 -16.12
CA LYS A 82 -3.74 11.66 -16.07
C LYS A 82 -2.55 12.24 -15.30
N GLN A 83 -2.36 13.56 -15.32
CA GLN A 83 -1.26 14.20 -14.60
C GLN A 83 -1.52 14.20 -13.09
N ALA A 84 -2.76 14.47 -12.68
CA ALA A 84 -3.19 14.34 -11.29
C ALA A 84 -3.01 12.90 -10.81
N MET A 85 -3.45 11.92 -11.60
CA MET A 85 -3.27 10.49 -11.28
C MET A 85 -1.79 10.13 -11.15
N ALA A 86 -0.94 10.55 -12.09
CA ALA A 86 0.50 10.29 -12.04
C ALA A 86 1.16 10.88 -10.79
N LYS A 87 0.81 12.12 -10.40
CA LYS A 87 1.30 12.73 -9.16
C LYS A 87 0.91 11.91 -7.93
N THR A 88 -0.36 11.51 -7.84
CA THR A 88 -0.83 10.66 -6.74
C THR A 88 -0.08 9.33 -6.70
N LEU A 89 0.16 8.68 -7.84
CA LEU A 89 0.91 7.42 -7.89
C LEU A 89 2.40 7.58 -7.53
N ILE A 90 3.00 8.75 -7.74
CA ILE A 90 4.41 8.99 -7.40
C ILE A 90 4.62 9.17 -5.89
N HIS A 91 3.79 10.00 -5.24
CA HIS A 91 4.05 10.42 -3.86
C HIS A 91 2.82 10.42 -2.93
N GLY A 92 1.63 10.10 -3.46
CA GLY A 92 0.38 10.17 -2.70
C GLY A 92 0.16 11.55 -2.08
N ASP A 93 -0.34 11.56 -0.85
CA ASP A 93 -0.51 12.73 0.00
C ASP A 93 0.68 12.99 0.94
N GLY A 94 1.77 12.21 0.81
CA GLY A 94 2.94 12.25 1.69
C GLY A 94 2.71 11.65 3.08
N LYS A 95 1.53 11.06 3.35
CA LYS A 95 1.15 10.52 4.67
C LYS A 95 0.86 9.02 4.65
N THR A 96 0.40 8.50 3.51
CA THR A 96 -0.21 7.16 3.40
C THR A 96 0.67 6.11 2.71
N VAL A 97 1.68 6.53 1.94
CA VAL A 97 2.50 5.62 1.12
C VAL A 97 3.60 4.97 1.96
N TRP A 98 3.70 3.64 1.91
CA TRP A 98 4.79 2.90 2.55
C TRP A 98 5.90 2.61 1.53
N PHE A 99 6.87 3.51 1.40
CA PHE A 99 7.88 3.49 0.34
C PHE A 99 8.88 2.33 0.43
N ASP A 100 9.04 1.71 1.61
CA ASP A 100 9.89 0.53 1.78
C ASP A 100 9.25 -0.76 1.23
N LYS A 101 7.95 -0.74 0.89
CA LYS A 101 7.27 -1.91 0.35
C LYS A 101 7.64 -2.08 -1.12
N SER A 102 7.85 -3.32 -1.56
CA SER A 102 8.09 -3.67 -2.97
C SER A 102 7.17 -2.93 -3.94
N PHE A 103 5.87 -2.88 -3.64
CA PHE A 103 4.97 -1.94 -4.29
C PHE A 103 3.74 -1.60 -3.43
N ASN A 104 3.18 -0.43 -3.69
CA ASN A 104 1.88 0.02 -3.21
C ASN A 104 0.89 0.00 -4.39
N PHE A 105 -0.27 -0.63 -4.19
CA PHE A 105 -1.36 -0.74 -5.16
C PHE A 105 -2.47 0.26 -4.83
N PHE A 106 -2.64 1.26 -5.70
CA PHE A 106 -3.65 2.29 -5.54
C PHE A 106 -4.94 1.89 -6.26
N VAL A 107 -6.08 2.10 -5.60
CA VAL A 107 -7.42 1.97 -6.20
C VAL A 107 -8.17 3.28 -5.97
N PHE A 108 -8.63 3.90 -7.06
CA PHE A 108 -9.36 5.15 -7.05
C PHE A 108 -10.88 4.91 -7.03
N PRO A 109 -11.70 5.89 -6.57
CA PRO A 109 -13.16 5.73 -6.48
C PRO A 109 -13.85 5.44 -7.84
N ASP A 110 -13.23 5.82 -8.95
CA ASP A 110 -13.73 5.55 -10.30
C ASP A 110 -13.28 4.17 -10.85
N GLY A 111 -12.71 3.32 -10.00
CA GLY A 111 -12.23 1.98 -10.35
C GLY A 111 -10.90 1.95 -11.09
N LYS A 112 -10.28 3.11 -11.37
CA LYS A 112 -8.91 3.12 -11.89
C LYS A 112 -7.94 2.63 -10.82
N ALA A 113 -6.82 2.08 -11.27
CA ALA A 113 -5.78 1.60 -10.38
C ALA A 113 -4.38 1.89 -10.93
N GLY A 114 -3.38 1.84 -10.06
CA GLY A 114 -1.98 2.01 -10.42
C GLY A 114 -1.03 1.55 -9.34
N LEU A 115 0.27 1.65 -9.62
CA LEU A 115 1.33 1.19 -8.73
C LEU A 115 2.34 2.29 -8.40
N ASN A 116 2.82 2.29 -7.17
CA ASN A 116 4.09 2.88 -6.77
C ASN A 116 5.04 1.74 -6.42
N ALA A 117 6.25 1.69 -6.99
CA ALA A 117 7.17 0.58 -6.79
C ALA A 117 8.53 1.06 -6.27
N GLU A 118 9.06 0.35 -5.26
CA GLU A 118 10.41 0.56 -4.77
C GLU A 118 11.41 0.01 -5.79
N HIS A 119 12.42 0.79 -6.19
CA HIS A 119 13.23 0.47 -7.36
C HIS A 119 14.47 -0.39 -7.03
N SER A 120 14.85 -0.57 -5.77
CA SER A 120 16.06 -1.31 -5.41
C SER A 120 15.97 -2.82 -5.63
N TYR A 121 14.77 -3.40 -5.58
CA TYR A 121 14.60 -4.86 -5.70
C TYR A 121 14.27 -5.35 -7.11
N ALA A 122 13.72 -4.49 -7.98
CA ALA A 122 13.27 -4.86 -9.32
C ALA A 122 13.31 -3.68 -10.29
N ASP A 123 13.65 -3.99 -11.54
CA ASP A 123 13.53 -3.05 -12.65
C ASP A 123 12.08 -2.85 -13.09
N ALA A 124 11.82 -1.71 -13.74
CA ALA A 124 10.49 -1.35 -14.24
C ALA A 124 9.86 -2.41 -15.14
N LEU A 125 10.66 -3.13 -15.94
CA LEU A 125 10.17 -4.20 -16.82
C LEU A 125 9.54 -5.35 -16.03
N THR A 126 10.12 -5.72 -14.89
CA THR A 126 9.60 -6.78 -14.02
C THR A 126 8.22 -6.41 -13.47
N VAL A 127 8.09 -5.18 -12.97
CA VAL A 127 6.82 -4.66 -12.44
C VAL A 127 5.77 -4.52 -13.55
N ALA A 128 6.19 -4.06 -14.74
CA ALA A 128 5.30 -3.93 -15.90
C ALA A 128 4.76 -5.28 -16.38
N HIS A 129 5.62 -6.31 -16.47
CA HIS A 129 5.18 -7.66 -16.83
C HIS A 129 4.22 -8.26 -15.78
N MET A 130 4.49 -8.06 -14.48
CA MET A 130 3.55 -8.46 -13.43
C MET A 130 2.19 -7.80 -13.61
N TRP A 131 2.17 -6.49 -13.86
CA TRP A 131 0.95 -5.73 -14.06
C TRP A 131 0.18 -6.18 -15.30
N GLU A 132 0.87 -6.35 -16.43
CA GLU A 132 0.26 -6.84 -17.67
C GLU A 132 -0.33 -8.25 -17.48
N TRP A 133 0.40 -9.14 -16.80
CA TRP A 133 -0.09 -10.48 -16.48
C TRP A 133 -1.36 -10.44 -15.64
N VAL A 134 -1.44 -9.60 -14.62
CA VAL A 134 -2.64 -9.47 -13.79
C VAL A 134 -3.81 -8.90 -14.58
N MET A 135 -3.58 -7.87 -15.40
CA MET A 135 -4.63 -7.20 -16.17
C MET A 135 -5.16 -8.03 -17.35
N THR A 136 -4.34 -8.92 -17.91
CA THR A 136 -4.68 -9.70 -19.11
C THR A 136 -4.89 -11.19 -18.83
N GLY A 137 -4.45 -11.66 -17.66
CA GLY A 137 -4.44 -13.08 -17.26
C GLY A 137 -5.81 -13.71 -17.09
N ASP A 138 -6.88 -12.90 -17.02
CA ASP A 138 -8.26 -13.39 -17.02
C ASP A 138 -8.77 -13.63 -18.44
N ARG A 139 -8.30 -14.73 -19.06
CA ARG A 139 -9.07 -15.49 -20.06
C ARG A 139 -8.71 -16.98 -20.03
N LYS A 140 -8.93 -17.66 -18.90
CA LYS A 140 -9.23 -19.10 -18.90
C LYS A 140 -10.26 -19.37 -17.80
N GLU A 141 -11.52 -19.39 -18.21
CA GLU A 141 -12.58 -20.18 -17.55
C GLU A 141 -12.16 -21.66 -17.46
#